data_AF-A0A956SWN6-F1
#
_entry.id   AF-A0A956SWN6-F1
#
_cell.length_a   1.000
_cell.length_b   1.000
_cell.length_c   1.000
_cell.angle_alpha   90.00
_cell.angle_beta   90.00
_cell.angle_gamma   90.00
#
_symmetry.space_group_name_H-M   'P 1'
#
loop_
_entity.id
_entity.type
_entity.pdbx_description
1 polymer ?
#
loop_
_entity_poly.entity_id
_entity_poly.type
_entity_poly.pdbx_seq_one_letter_code
_entity_poly.pdbx_strand_id
1 'polypeptide(L)'
;MDLRHDFERAGHRLRRWGSVPPFALAPLVLIALGDYTYPGGDRRLDAPWEGFCLAVGFFGFGIRAFTVGCRPKHTSGRNTHSQRAARLNTTGMYSIVRHPLYLGNFFMGLGVALFPHQLFFTLVYVLAFWLYYERIMYAEEALSRAEFGDAFELWARVTPAFIPRPRNWTHAAPPFSLKSVSRREYSGFLNLIVFLFAFEFAGDWVVTGRPELDPAWAALVALAVVAWFTLRTLKKRTDFLDVSGR
;
A
#
# COMPACT_ATOMS: atom_id res chain seq x y z
N MET A 1 -14.87 -29.38 -7.49
CA MET A 1 -13.94 -28.54 -6.70
C MET A 1 -14.80 -27.48 -6.02
N ASP A 2 -14.60 -27.26 -4.72
CA ASP A 2 -15.37 -26.25 -3.96
C ASP A 2 -14.83 -24.84 -4.24
N LEU A 3 -15.71 -23.84 -4.25
CA LEU A 3 -15.44 -22.43 -4.51
C LEU A 3 -14.33 -21.89 -3.59
N ARG A 4 -14.29 -22.35 -2.33
CA ARG A 4 -13.26 -21.97 -1.36
C ARG A 4 -11.85 -22.32 -1.86
N HIS A 5 -11.68 -23.54 -2.37
CA HIS A 5 -10.41 -24.04 -2.88
C HIS A 5 -9.98 -23.33 -4.18
N ASP A 6 -10.94 -22.82 -4.96
CA ASP A 6 -10.64 -21.99 -6.14
C ASP A 6 -10.16 -20.59 -5.75
N PHE A 7 -10.80 -19.97 -4.75
CA PHE A 7 -10.40 -18.67 -4.21
C PHE A 7 -8.99 -18.72 -3.59
N GLU A 8 -8.68 -19.76 -2.82
CA GLU A 8 -7.34 -19.97 -2.24
C GLU A 8 -6.27 -20.11 -3.33
N ARG A 9 -6.50 -20.98 -4.32
CA ARG A 9 -5.56 -21.17 -5.43
C ARG A 9 -5.36 -19.90 -6.25
N ALA A 10 -6.43 -19.16 -6.54
CA ALA A 10 -6.34 -17.88 -7.23
C ALA A 10 -5.51 -16.88 -6.40
N GLY A 11 -5.80 -16.75 -5.11
CA GLY A 11 -5.06 -15.87 -4.20
C GLY A 11 -3.57 -16.20 -4.10
N HIS A 12 -3.21 -17.48 -3.97
CA HIS A 12 -1.81 -17.91 -3.97
C HIS A 12 -1.09 -17.59 -5.27
N ARG A 13 -1.77 -17.74 -6.43
CA ARG A 13 -1.22 -17.37 -7.74
C ARG A 13 -0.98 -15.87 -7.84
N LEU A 14 -1.97 -15.05 -7.47
CA LEU A 14 -1.87 -13.59 -7.48
C LEU A 14 -0.78 -13.09 -6.54
N ARG A 15 -0.65 -13.69 -5.35
CA ARG A 15 0.41 -13.35 -4.38
C ARG A 15 1.81 -13.60 -4.94
N ARG A 16 2.03 -14.69 -5.68
CA ARG A 16 3.32 -14.95 -6.37
C ARG A 16 3.60 -13.92 -7.45
N TRP A 17 2.56 -13.40 -8.09
CA TRP A 17 2.65 -12.41 -9.15
C TRP A 17 2.80 -10.97 -8.63
N GLY A 18 2.72 -10.76 -7.31
CA GLY A 18 3.30 -9.66 -6.51
C GLY A 18 3.14 -8.21 -7.02
N SER A 19 3.73 -7.91 -8.18
CA SER A 19 3.85 -6.61 -8.83
C SER A 19 3.10 -6.47 -10.16
N VAL A 20 2.30 -7.46 -10.58
CA VAL A 20 1.51 -7.39 -11.84
C VAL A 20 0.32 -6.40 -11.82
N PRO A 21 -0.36 -6.09 -10.70
CA PRO A 21 -1.57 -5.23 -10.72
C PRO A 21 -1.39 -3.83 -11.30
N PRO A 22 -0.31 -3.09 -11.01
CA PRO A 22 -0.07 -1.78 -11.61
C PRO A 22 -0.01 -1.84 -13.15
N PHE A 23 0.56 -2.91 -13.71
CA PHE A 23 0.69 -3.08 -15.16
C PHE A 23 -0.63 -3.49 -15.83
N ALA A 24 -1.49 -4.22 -15.12
CA ALA A 24 -2.82 -4.59 -15.62
C ALA A 24 -3.74 -3.37 -15.82
N LEU A 25 -3.48 -2.28 -15.09
CA LEU A 25 -4.20 -1.01 -15.24
C LEU A 25 -3.57 -0.08 -16.29
N ALA A 26 -2.42 -0.41 -16.87
CA ALA A 26 -1.70 0.49 -17.79
C ALA A 26 -2.53 0.98 -18.99
N PRO A 27 -3.35 0.14 -19.68
CA PRO A 27 -4.20 0.64 -20.76
C PRO A 27 -5.24 1.66 -20.28
N LEU A 28 -5.79 1.46 -19.09
CA LEU A 28 -6.76 2.39 -18.48
C LEU A 28 -6.09 3.68 -18.04
N VAL A 29 -4.84 3.62 -17.59
CA VAL A 29 -4.02 4.80 -17.31
C VAL A 29 -3.81 5.62 -18.59
N LEU A 30 -3.49 4.98 -19.71
CA LEU A 30 -3.32 5.68 -20.99
C LEU A 30 -4.61 6.35 -21.47
N ILE A 31 -5.76 5.67 -21.33
CA ILE A 31 -7.07 6.26 -21.62
C ILE A 31 -7.32 7.47 -20.70
N ALA A 32 -7.07 7.31 -19.40
CA ALA A 32 -7.25 8.39 -18.44
C ALA A 32 -6.32 9.58 -18.68
N LEU A 33 -5.11 9.34 -19.16
CA LEU A 33 -4.19 10.41 -19.55
C LEU A 33 -4.60 11.08 -20.86
N GLY A 34 -5.15 10.33 -21.84
CA GLY A 34 -5.60 10.88 -23.12
C GLY A 34 -6.72 11.92 -22.99
N ASP A 35 -7.59 11.75 -21.99
CA ASP A 35 -8.69 12.67 -21.68
C ASP A 35 -8.36 13.57 -20.45
N TYR A 36 -7.08 13.83 -20.18
CA TYR A 36 -6.68 14.66 -19.04
C TYR A 36 -6.99 16.15 -19.29
N THR A 37 -7.63 16.80 -18.31
CA THR A 37 -8.04 18.22 -18.34
C THR A 37 -7.92 18.80 -16.95
N TYR A 38 -7.55 20.06 -16.72
CA TYR A 38 -7.49 20.57 -15.33
C TYR A 38 -8.77 20.30 -14.52
N PRO A 39 -8.68 20.08 -13.20
CA PRO A 39 -9.85 19.88 -12.35
C PRO A 39 -10.87 21.02 -12.52
N GLY A 40 -12.09 20.69 -12.95
CA GLY A 40 -13.14 21.69 -13.24
C GLY A 40 -12.82 22.66 -14.39
N GLY A 41 -11.79 22.37 -15.19
CA GLY A 41 -11.30 23.23 -16.28
C GLY A 41 -10.46 24.42 -15.81
N ASP A 42 -10.17 24.55 -14.51
CA ASP A 42 -9.40 25.67 -13.96
C ASP A 42 -8.03 25.21 -13.45
N ARG A 43 -6.97 25.73 -14.05
CA ARG A 43 -5.58 25.47 -13.65
C ARG A 43 -5.29 25.83 -12.18
N ARG A 44 -6.07 26.74 -11.58
CA ARG A 44 -5.89 27.11 -10.15
C ARG A 44 -6.29 25.99 -9.20
N LEU A 45 -7.14 25.05 -9.64
CA LEU A 45 -7.60 23.92 -8.85
C LEU A 45 -6.65 22.72 -8.90
N ASP A 46 -5.67 22.77 -9.81
CA ASP A 46 -4.71 21.70 -10.05
C ASP A 46 -3.83 21.44 -8.82
N ALA A 47 -3.07 22.44 -8.35
CA ALA A 47 -2.21 22.29 -7.17
C ALA A 47 -2.97 21.90 -5.88
N PRO A 48 -4.15 22.46 -5.54
CA PRO A 48 -4.97 21.96 -4.44
C PRO A 48 -5.40 20.49 -4.61
N TRP A 49 -5.73 20.07 -5.82
CA TRP A 49 -6.12 18.68 -6.12
C TRP A 49 -4.96 17.72 -5.99
N GLU A 50 -3.78 18.08 -6.52
CA GLU A 50 -2.54 17.34 -6.33
C GLU A 50 -2.20 17.19 -4.84
N GLY A 51 -2.33 18.28 -4.08
CA GLY A 51 -2.15 18.28 -2.64
C GLY A 51 -3.11 17.33 -1.92
N PHE A 52 -4.37 17.26 -2.35
CA PHE A 52 -5.34 16.30 -1.85
C PHE A 52 -4.95 14.85 -2.19
N CYS A 53 -4.54 14.57 -3.43
CA CYS A 53 -4.08 13.26 -3.87
C CYS A 53 -2.85 12.79 -3.07
N LEU A 54 -1.88 13.68 -2.86
CA LEU A 54 -0.73 13.48 -1.99
C LEU A 54 -1.17 13.15 -0.56
N ALA A 55 -2.08 13.92 0.02
CA ALA A 55 -2.57 13.69 1.38
C ALA A 55 -3.25 12.32 1.54
N VAL A 56 -4.09 11.92 0.58
CA VAL A 56 -4.72 10.57 0.56
C VAL A 56 -3.66 9.48 0.46
N GLY A 57 -2.68 9.65 -0.44
CA GLY A 57 -1.58 8.70 -0.60
C GLY A 57 -0.74 8.56 0.67
N PHE A 58 -0.38 9.68 1.30
CA PHE A 58 0.39 9.72 2.54
C PHE A 58 -0.39 9.20 3.75
N PHE A 59 -1.71 9.39 3.78
CA PHE A 59 -2.56 8.74 4.77
C PHE A 59 -2.45 7.21 4.69
N GLY A 60 -2.53 6.66 3.47
CA GLY A 60 -2.30 5.23 3.23
C GLY A 60 -0.90 4.77 3.63
N PHE A 61 0.13 5.53 3.28
CA PHE A 61 1.50 5.26 3.70
C PHE A 61 1.65 5.31 5.22
N GLY A 62 1.00 6.25 5.90
CA GLY A 62 0.96 6.37 7.35
C GLY A 62 0.37 5.13 8.03
N ILE A 63 -0.73 4.58 7.50
CA ILE A 63 -1.30 3.32 7.96
C ILE A 63 -0.28 2.18 7.86
N ARG A 64 0.43 2.05 6.73
CA ARG A 64 1.47 1.03 6.56
C ARG A 64 2.64 1.24 7.51
N ALA A 65 3.15 2.47 7.58
CA ALA A 65 4.27 2.85 8.42
C ALA A 65 3.96 2.52 9.89
N PHE A 66 2.78 2.88 10.37
CA PHE A 66 2.35 2.58 11.74
C PHE A 66 2.21 1.08 11.98
N THR A 67 1.59 0.34 11.05
CA THR A 67 1.44 -1.12 11.12
C THR A 67 2.80 -1.83 11.20
N VAL A 68 3.77 -1.40 10.40
CA VAL A 68 5.12 -2.00 10.34
C VAL A 68 5.99 -1.55 11.51
N GLY A 69 5.84 -0.31 11.97
CA GLY A 69 6.57 0.25 13.10
C GLY A 69 6.23 -0.42 14.43
N CYS A 70 5.00 -0.92 14.58
CA CYS A 70 4.49 -1.59 15.78
C CYS A 70 4.54 -3.12 15.69
N ARG A 71 5.27 -3.67 14.72
CA ARG A 71 5.27 -5.12 14.44
C ARG A 71 6.13 -5.91 15.44
N PRO A 72 5.61 -6.98 16.08
CA PRO A 72 6.40 -7.90 16.90
C PRO A 72 7.32 -8.81 16.07
N LYS A 73 8.40 -9.31 16.71
CA LYS A 73 9.27 -10.36 16.15
C LYS A 73 8.47 -11.63 15.83
N HIS A 74 8.93 -12.41 14.85
CA HIS A 74 8.35 -13.72 14.49
C HIS A 74 6.90 -13.70 14.00
N THR A 75 6.46 -12.58 13.42
CA THR A 75 5.18 -12.47 12.70
C THR A 75 5.38 -12.72 11.20
N SER A 76 4.35 -13.25 10.54
CA SER A 76 4.29 -13.71 9.13
C SER A 76 4.87 -12.71 8.12
N GLY A 77 6.17 -12.78 7.79
CA GLY A 77 6.84 -11.87 6.85
C GLY A 77 6.46 -12.11 5.38
N ARG A 78 7.14 -11.43 4.44
CA ARG A 78 7.01 -11.66 2.98
C ARG A 78 7.55 -13.03 2.48
N ASN A 79 7.94 -13.93 3.38
CA ASN A 79 8.52 -15.22 2.98
C ASN A 79 7.42 -16.17 2.49
N THR A 80 7.49 -16.53 1.21
CA THR A 80 6.48 -17.35 0.50
C THR A 80 6.63 -18.85 0.75
N HIS A 81 7.77 -19.31 1.29
CA HIS A 81 8.13 -20.73 1.36
C HIS A 81 8.00 -21.39 2.74
N SER A 82 7.96 -20.61 3.82
CA SER A 82 7.76 -21.14 5.18
C SER A 82 7.29 -20.02 6.11
N GLN A 83 5.97 -19.81 6.16
CA GLN A 83 5.39 -18.98 7.21
C GLN A 83 5.34 -19.87 8.46
N ARG A 84 6.33 -19.71 9.33
CA ARG A 84 6.26 -20.19 10.72
C ARG A 84 6.24 -18.94 11.58
N ALA A 85 5.09 -18.27 11.59
CA ALA A 85 4.87 -17.20 12.53
C ALA A 85 4.65 -17.84 13.90
N ALA A 86 5.49 -17.48 14.87
CA ALA A 86 5.41 -18.10 16.20
C ALA A 86 4.11 -17.73 16.92
N ARG A 87 3.48 -16.61 16.54
CA ARG A 87 2.24 -16.09 17.11
C ARG A 87 1.44 -15.29 16.08
N LEU A 88 0.12 -15.37 16.17
CA LEU A 88 -0.81 -14.49 15.45
C LEU A 88 -0.68 -13.05 15.96
N ASN A 89 -0.55 -12.08 15.06
CA ASN A 89 -0.48 -10.67 15.43
C ASN A 89 -1.89 -10.09 15.55
N THR A 90 -2.34 -9.81 16.77
CA THR A 90 -3.69 -9.32 17.07
C THR A 90 -3.71 -7.93 17.71
N THR A 91 -2.55 -7.27 17.80
CA THR A 91 -2.38 -5.99 18.50
C THR A 91 -2.02 -4.84 17.55
N GLY A 92 -2.11 -3.61 18.02
CA GLY A 92 -1.94 -2.40 17.21
C GLY A 92 -2.99 -2.36 16.09
N MET A 93 -2.56 -2.07 14.86
CA MET A 93 -3.48 -2.02 13.71
C MET A 93 -4.23 -3.34 13.46
N TYR A 94 -3.63 -4.49 13.80
CA TYR A 94 -4.29 -5.79 13.66
C TYR A 94 -5.42 -6.02 14.69
N SER A 95 -5.55 -5.18 15.71
CA SER A 95 -6.70 -5.25 16.64
C SER A 95 -7.97 -4.66 16.04
N ILE A 96 -7.84 -3.64 15.19
CA ILE A 96 -8.97 -2.89 14.61
C ILE A 96 -9.34 -3.32 13.19
N VAL A 97 -8.42 -3.96 12.46
CA VAL A 97 -8.64 -4.48 11.10
C VAL A 97 -7.70 -5.66 10.83
N ARG A 98 -8.16 -6.71 10.13
CA ARG A 98 -7.33 -7.90 9.86
C ARG A 98 -6.23 -7.66 8.82
N HIS A 99 -6.49 -6.75 7.89
CA HIS A 99 -5.63 -6.49 6.72
C HIS A 99 -5.10 -5.04 6.63
N PRO A 100 -4.44 -4.50 7.68
CA PRO A 100 -4.05 -3.09 7.73
C PRO A 100 -3.03 -2.69 6.67
N LEU A 101 -2.16 -3.60 6.23
CA LEU A 101 -1.20 -3.33 5.15
C LEU A 101 -1.90 -3.14 3.80
N TYR A 102 -2.97 -3.90 3.54
CA TYR A 102 -3.78 -3.75 2.32
C TYR A 102 -4.67 -2.52 2.40
N LEU A 103 -5.20 -2.18 3.59
CA LEU A 103 -5.87 -0.91 3.80
C LEU A 103 -4.96 0.28 3.47
N GLY A 104 -3.71 0.26 3.94
CA GLY A 104 -2.74 1.28 3.58
C GLY A 104 -2.42 1.31 2.08
N ASN A 105 -2.26 0.14 1.44
CA ASN A 105 -2.08 0.06 -0.01
C ASN A 105 -3.26 0.65 -0.78
N PHE A 106 -4.49 0.43 -0.32
CA PHE A 106 -5.69 0.95 -0.94
C PHE A 106 -5.66 2.46 -1.01
N PHE A 107 -5.38 3.14 0.10
CA PHE A 107 -5.30 4.61 0.15
C PHE A 107 -4.09 5.15 -0.62
N MET A 108 -2.93 4.46 -0.58
CA MET A 108 -1.79 4.83 -1.42
C MET A 108 -2.13 4.83 -2.92
N GLY A 109 -2.74 3.73 -3.40
CA GLY A 109 -3.16 3.65 -4.80
C GLY A 109 -4.37 4.52 -5.11
N LEU A 110 -5.24 4.81 -4.13
CA LEU A 110 -6.38 5.72 -4.30
C LEU A 110 -5.89 7.14 -4.53
N GLY A 111 -4.87 7.60 -3.79
CA GLY A 111 -4.25 8.91 -4.05
C GLY A 111 -3.71 9.03 -5.47
N VAL A 112 -3.09 7.96 -5.99
CA VAL A 112 -2.64 7.89 -7.39
C VAL A 112 -3.82 7.84 -8.37
N ALA A 113 -4.86 7.06 -8.07
CA ALA A 113 -6.02 6.88 -8.94
C ALA A 113 -6.89 8.13 -9.06
N LEU A 114 -6.91 8.98 -8.03
CA LEU A 114 -7.59 10.26 -8.03
C LEU A 114 -6.85 11.33 -8.83
N PHE A 115 -5.54 11.14 -9.06
CA PHE A 115 -4.68 12.13 -9.70
C PHE A 115 -5.23 12.61 -11.05
N PRO A 116 -5.66 11.72 -11.98
CA PRO A 116 -6.21 12.14 -13.26
C PRO A 116 -7.60 12.78 -13.19
N HIS A 117 -8.15 13.07 -12.01
CA HIS A 117 -9.52 13.59 -11.74
C HIS A 117 -10.66 12.89 -12.50
N GLN A 118 -10.43 11.66 -12.95
CA GLN A 118 -11.40 10.87 -13.69
C GLN A 118 -12.11 9.87 -12.79
N LEU A 119 -13.42 10.11 -12.59
CA LEU A 119 -14.25 9.26 -11.75
C LEU A 119 -14.27 7.81 -12.25
N PHE A 120 -14.37 7.59 -13.57
CA PHE A 120 -14.38 6.25 -14.14
C PHE A 120 -13.10 5.47 -13.82
N PHE A 121 -11.93 6.08 -14.03
CA PHE A 121 -10.64 5.48 -13.70
C PHE A 121 -10.53 5.15 -12.20
N THR A 122 -10.96 6.08 -11.34
CA THR A 122 -10.99 5.86 -9.88
C THR A 122 -11.89 4.68 -9.50
N LEU A 123 -13.10 4.59 -10.06
CA LEU A 123 -14.04 3.50 -9.79
C LEU A 123 -13.49 2.14 -10.26
N VAL A 124 -12.85 2.11 -11.44
CA VAL A 124 -12.21 0.90 -11.95
C VAL A 124 -11.04 0.49 -11.06
N TYR A 125 -10.22 1.43 -10.58
CA TYR A 125 -9.18 1.13 -9.59
C TYR A 125 -9.77 0.52 -8.31
N VAL A 126 -10.84 1.10 -7.76
CA VAL A 126 -11.50 0.58 -6.54
C VAL A 126 -12.01 -0.84 -6.78
N LEU A 127 -12.69 -1.10 -7.89
CA LEU A 127 -13.19 -2.43 -8.23
C LEU A 127 -12.05 -3.44 -8.44
N ALA A 128 -11.02 -3.05 -9.21
CA ALA A 128 -9.86 -3.90 -9.48
C ALA A 128 -9.10 -4.22 -8.19
N PHE A 129 -8.94 -3.24 -7.30
CA PHE A 129 -8.34 -3.44 -5.98
C PHE A 129 -9.10 -4.52 -5.21
N TRP A 130 -10.43 -4.43 -5.13
CA TRP A 130 -11.24 -5.41 -4.42
C TRP A 130 -11.11 -6.81 -5.02
N LEU A 131 -11.32 -6.96 -6.33
CA LEU A 131 -11.22 -8.26 -7.01
C LEU A 131 -9.84 -8.90 -6.86
N TYR A 132 -8.79 -8.10 -6.79
CA TYR A 132 -7.42 -8.58 -6.66
C TYR A 132 -7.06 -8.91 -5.21
N TYR A 133 -7.19 -7.93 -4.30
CA TYR A 133 -6.75 -8.08 -2.92
C TYR A 133 -7.68 -8.96 -2.09
N GLU A 134 -8.99 -9.03 -2.39
CA GLU A 134 -9.89 -9.97 -1.71
C GLU A 134 -9.38 -11.41 -1.83
N ARG A 135 -8.97 -11.82 -3.02
CA ARG A 135 -8.44 -13.17 -3.27
C ARG A 135 -7.15 -13.42 -2.51
N ILE A 136 -6.26 -12.43 -2.44
CA ILE A 136 -5.00 -12.54 -1.67
C ILE A 136 -5.30 -12.61 -0.17
N MET A 137 -6.16 -11.73 0.34
CA MET A 137 -6.59 -11.72 1.74
C MET A 137 -7.22 -13.06 2.13
N TYR A 138 -8.08 -13.62 1.27
CA TYR A 138 -8.67 -14.94 1.48
C TYR A 138 -7.61 -16.04 1.64
N ALA A 139 -6.64 -16.09 0.72
CA ALA A 139 -5.56 -17.07 0.78
C ALA A 139 -4.65 -16.87 2.01
N GLU A 140 -4.40 -15.63 2.44
CA GLU A 140 -3.64 -15.35 3.67
C GLU A 140 -4.41 -15.74 4.94
N GLU A 141 -5.73 -15.57 4.94
CA GLU A 141 -6.60 -16.03 6.03
C GLU A 141 -6.69 -17.56 6.09
N ALA A 142 -6.75 -18.25 4.94
CA ALA A 142 -6.72 -19.70 4.89
C ALA A 142 -5.42 -20.27 5.47
N LEU A 143 -4.27 -19.67 5.14
CA LEU A 143 -2.98 -20.02 5.75
C LEU A 143 -2.97 -19.76 7.25
N SER A 144 -3.46 -18.59 7.68
CA SER A 144 -3.50 -18.23 9.11
C SER A 144 -4.42 -19.15 9.90
N ARG A 145 -5.56 -19.54 9.32
CA ARG A 145 -6.48 -20.53 9.90
C ARG A 145 -5.82 -21.90 10.03
N ALA A 146 -5.09 -22.35 9.00
CA ALA A 146 -4.36 -23.61 9.04
C ALA A 146 -3.22 -23.61 10.09
N GLU A 147 -2.57 -22.46 10.30
CA GLU A 147 -1.46 -22.32 11.25
C GLU A 147 -1.92 -22.13 12.71
N PHE A 148 -3.00 -21.37 12.94
CA PHE A 148 -3.41 -20.92 14.28
C PHE A 148 -4.77 -21.45 14.75
N GLY A 149 -5.55 -22.13 13.90
CA GLY A 149 -6.82 -22.75 14.25
C GLY A 149 -7.79 -21.82 14.98
N ASP A 150 -8.29 -22.26 16.15
CA ASP A 150 -9.29 -21.54 16.95
C ASP A 150 -8.84 -20.14 17.38
N ALA A 151 -7.54 -19.91 17.58
CA ALA A 151 -7.02 -18.59 17.94
C ALA A 151 -7.27 -17.56 16.82
N PHE A 152 -7.13 -17.98 15.56
CA PHE A 152 -7.48 -17.14 14.41
C PHE A 152 -8.99 -16.92 14.34
N GLU A 153 -9.82 -17.94 14.53
CA GLU A 153 -11.28 -17.81 14.47
C GLU A 153 -11.85 -16.90 15.56
N LEU A 154 -11.33 -16.98 16.79
CA LEU A 154 -11.71 -16.08 17.88
C LEU A 154 -11.38 -14.62 17.55
N TRP A 155 -10.18 -14.35 17.04
CA TRP A 155 -9.78 -13.00 16.64
C TRP A 155 -10.57 -12.49 15.43
N ALA A 156 -10.74 -13.32 14.40
CA ALA A 156 -11.42 -12.96 13.16
C ALA A 156 -12.91 -12.65 13.33
N ARG A 157 -13.56 -13.25 14.33
CA ARG A 157 -14.97 -12.96 14.68
C ARG A 157 -15.18 -11.52 15.16
N VAL A 158 -14.24 -10.96 15.90
CA VAL A 158 -14.37 -9.61 16.48
C VAL A 158 -13.69 -8.54 15.64
N THR A 159 -12.68 -8.90 14.85
CA THR A 159 -11.89 -7.96 14.03
C THR A 159 -12.35 -7.98 12.56
N PRO A 160 -12.78 -6.85 12.00
CA PRO A 160 -13.28 -6.75 10.63
C PRO A 160 -12.16 -6.99 9.61
N ALA A 161 -12.51 -7.48 8.42
CA ALA A 161 -11.52 -7.78 7.37
C ALA A 161 -10.76 -6.51 6.91
N PHE A 162 -11.49 -5.45 6.58
CA PHE A 162 -10.93 -4.28 5.88
C PHE A 162 -11.36 -2.91 6.41
N ILE A 163 -12.64 -2.73 6.78
CA ILE A 163 -13.12 -1.46 7.37
C ILE A 163 -12.74 -1.46 8.86
N PRO A 164 -11.88 -0.54 9.33
CA PRO A 164 -11.43 -0.56 10.72
C PRO A 164 -12.56 -0.35 11.72
N ARG A 165 -12.45 -1.02 12.87
CA ARG A 165 -13.28 -0.78 14.06
C ARG A 165 -12.39 -0.23 15.19
N PRO A 166 -12.23 1.10 15.31
CA PRO A 166 -11.34 1.73 16.29
C PRO A 166 -11.62 1.32 17.74
N ARG A 167 -12.86 0.94 18.07
CA ARG A 167 -13.28 0.47 19.39
C ARG A 167 -12.53 -0.78 19.87
N ASN A 168 -11.97 -1.57 18.96
CA ASN A 168 -11.22 -2.79 19.31
C ASN A 168 -9.74 -2.52 19.62
N TRP A 169 -9.31 -1.25 19.66
CA TRP A 169 -7.91 -0.89 19.78
C TRP A 169 -7.24 -1.55 20.99
N THR A 170 -6.20 -2.33 20.72
CA THR A 170 -5.34 -2.94 21.72
C THR A 170 -3.90 -2.53 21.44
N HIS A 171 -3.20 -2.01 22.45
CA HIS A 171 -1.83 -1.53 22.28
C HIS A 171 -0.88 -2.66 21.84
N ALA A 172 0.00 -2.34 20.89
CA ALA A 172 1.06 -3.26 20.48
C ALA A 172 2.10 -3.41 21.61
N ALA A 173 2.50 -4.65 21.89
CA ALA A 173 3.54 -4.93 22.90
C ALA A 173 4.87 -4.21 22.61
N PRO A 174 5.39 -4.19 21.37
CA PRO A 174 6.51 -3.30 21.03
C PRO A 174 6.01 -1.86 20.77
N PRO A 175 6.65 -0.82 21.34
CA PRO A 175 6.32 0.58 21.02
C PRO A 175 6.59 0.90 19.55
N PHE A 176 6.10 2.01 18.98
CA PHE A 176 6.42 2.36 17.59
C PHE A 176 7.95 2.51 17.36
N SER A 177 8.48 2.01 16.23
CA SER A 177 9.90 2.17 15.85
C SER A 177 10.05 2.73 14.44
N LEU A 178 10.55 3.95 14.35
CA LEU A 178 10.86 4.59 13.07
C LEU A 178 11.94 3.82 12.28
N LYS A 179 12.94 3.25 12.97
CA LYS A 179 13.95 2.39 12.33
C LYS A 179 13.32 1.19 11.61
N SER A 180 12.32 0.56 12.24
CA SER A 180 11.58 -0.56 11.63
C SER A 180 10.82 -0.14 10.36
N VAL A 181 10.25 1.06 10.36
CA VAL A 181 9.60 1.64 9.18
C VAL A 181 10.63 1.90 8.08
N SER A 182 11.70 2.62 8.41
CA SER A 182 12.76 2.98 7.45
C SER A 182 13.44 1.76 6.83
N ARG A 183 13.55 0.64 7.56
CA ARG A 183 14.10 -0.63 7.03
C ARG A 183 13.17 -1.36 6.05
N ARG A 184 11.86 -1.11 6.10
CA ARG A 184 10.84 -1.95 5.44
C ARG A 184 10.00 -1.22 4.40
N GLU A 185 9.78 0.08 4.58
CA GLU A 185 8.85 0.88 3.77
C GLU A 185 9.55 1.95 2.90
N TYR A 186 10.89 2.04 2.90
CA TYR A 186 11.63 3.00 2.06
C TYR A 186 11.29 2.88 0.56
N SER A 187 11.02 1.66 0.07
CA SER A 187 10.58 1.46 -1.32
C SER A 187 9.11 1.84 -1.54
N GLY A 188 8.24 1.64 -0.54
CA GLY A 188 6.84 2.05 -0.62
C GLY A 188 6.70 3.58 -0.71
N PHE A 189 7.49 4.29 0.10
CA PHE A 189 7.60 5.76 0.06
C PHE A 189 8.03 6.26 -1.32
N LEU A 190 9.15 5.74 -1.85
CA LEU A 190 9.64 6.14 -3.17
C LEU A 190 8.61 5.86 -4.27
N ASN A 191 8.00 4.66 -4.26
CA ASN A 191 7.02 4.29 -5.28
C ASN A 191 5.83 5.24 -5.30
N LEU A 192 5.30 5.65 -4.14
CA LEU A 192 4.19 6.61 -4.07
C LEU A 192 4.55 7.93 -4.75
N ILE A 193 5.71 8.50 -4.40
CA ILE A 193 6.19 9.77 -4.97
C ILE A 193 6.40 9.65 -6.49
N VAL A 194 7.05 8.58 -6.93
CA VAL A 194 7.33 8.35 -8.36
C VAL A 194 6.05 8.16 -9.16
N PHE A 195 5.06 7.44 -8.63
CA PHE A 195 3.80 7.27 -9.35
C PHE A 195 3.03 8.59 -9.45
N LEU A 196 2.95 9.38 -8.38
CA LEU A 196 2.27 10.68 -8.43
C LEU A 196 3.00 11.64 -9.39
N PHE A 197 4.33 11.71 -9.33
CA PHE A 197 5.12 12.48 -10.28
C PHE A 197 4.91 12.02 -11.73
N ALA A 198 4.85 10.71 -11.98
CA ALA A 198 4.62 10.21 -13.33
C ALA A 198 3.26 10.64 -13.88
N PHE A 199 2.22 10.74 -13.03
CA PHE A 199 0.92 11.24 -13.43
C PHE A 199 0.92 12.76 -13.64
N GLU A 200 1.60 13.53 -12.78
CA GLU A 200 1.80 14.97 -12.95
C GLU A 200 2.48 15.26 -14.29
N PHE A 201 3.68 14.71 -14.48
CA PHE A 201 4.48 14.89 -15.70
C PHE A 201 3.71 14.47 -16.96
N ALA A 202 2.99 13.35 -16.90
CA ALA A 202 2.21 12.89 -18.05
C ALA A 202 0.99 13.76 -18.32
N GLY A 203 0.28 14.21 -17.28
CA GLY A 203 -0.87 15.11 -17.39
C GLY A 203 -0.48 16.45 -17.99
N ASP A 204 0.59 17.06 -17.47
CA ASP A 204 1.13 18.32 -17.98
C ASP A 204 1.63 18.20 -19.42
N TRP A 205 2.29 17.10 -19.77
CA TRP A 205 2.69 16.85 -21.15
C TRP A 205 1.46 16.75 -22.08
N VAL A 206 0.41 16.04 -21.68
CA VAL A 206 -0.82 15.95 -22.48
C VAL A 206 -1.46 17.32 -22.69
N VAL A 207 -1.55 18.15 -21.63
CA VAL A 207 -2.24 19.45 -21.70
C VAL A 207 -1.43 20.50 -22.44
N THR A 208 -0.12 20.58 -22.18
CA THR A 208 0.75 21.62 -22.75
C THR A 208 1.32 21.23 -24.12
N GLY A 209 1.26 19.94 -24.49
CA GLY A 209 1.84 19.39 -25.71
C GLY A 209 3.37 19.28 -25.70
N ARG A 210 4.04 19.64 -24.60
CA ARG A 210 5.49 19.56 -24.45
C ARG A 210 5.87 19.00 -23.07
N PRO A 211 7.00 18.28 -22.96
CA PRO A 211 7.46 17.80 -21.66
C PRO A 211 7.96 18.98 -20.83
N GLU A 212 7.22 19.33 -19.78
CA GLU A 212 7.63 20.25 -18.73
C GLU A 212 7.87 19.46 -17.45
N LEU A 213 8.83 19.91 -16.65
CA LEU A 213 9.20 19.25 -15.40
C LEU A 213 9.07 20.29 -14.29
N ASP A 214 8.03 20.14 -13.46
CA ASP A 214 7.82 21.03 -12.33
C ASP A 214 9.00 20.92 -11.35
N PRO A 215 9.67 22.05 -11.02
CA PRO A 215 10.83 22.02 -10.13
C PRO A 215 10.54 21.48 -8.72
N ALA A 216 9.34 21.72 -8.18
CA ALA A 216 8.93 21.23 -6.86
C ALA A 216 8.74 19.70 -6.88
N TRP A 217 8.08 19.17 -7.90
CA TRP A 217 7.93 17.73 -8.08
C TRP A 217 9.28 17.04 -8.33
N ALA A 218 10.13 17.62 -9.16
CA ALA A 218 11.47 17.11 -9.41
C ALA A 218 12.34 17.11 -8.14
N ALA A 219 12.27 18.17 -7.33
CA ALA A 219 12.94 18.22 -6.04
C ALA A 219 12.41 17.14 -5.07
N LEU A 220 11.09 16.93 -5.04
CA LEU A 220 10.45 15.90 -4.21
C LEU A 220 10.91 14.49 -4.60
N VAL A 221 10.96 14.18 -5.90
CA VAL A 221 11.48 12.91 -6.43
C VAL A 221 12.97 12.76 -6.10
N ALA A 222 13.78 13.79 -6.31
CA ALA A 222 15.21 13.75 -6.02
C ALA A 222 15.47 13.47 -4.52
N LEU A 223 14.76 14.14 -3.63
CA LEU A 223 14.83 13.91 -2.18
C LEU A 223 14.38 12.47 -1.83
N ALA A 224 13.31 11.98 -2.43
CA ALA A 224 12.83 10.61 -2.21
C ALA A 224 13.83 9.56 -2.69
N VAL A 225 14.49 9.79 -3.82
CA VAL A 225 15.55 8.93 -4.37
C VAL A 225 16.76 8.92 -3.44
N VAL A 226 17.23 10.08 -2.98
CA VAL A 226 18.33 10.19 -2.02
C VAL A 226 18.00 9.45 -0.72
N ALA A 227 16.79 9.64 -0.18
CA ALA A 227 16.33 8.93 1.01
C ALA A 227 16.30 7.41 0.77
N TRP A 228 15.78 6.96 -0.39
CA TRP A 228 15.75 5.55 -0.76
C TRP A 228 17.14 4.94 -0.85
N PHE A 229 18.09 5.60 -1.53
CA PHE A 229 19.47 5.13 -1.65
C PHE A 229 20.16 5.06 -0.28
N THR A 230 19.95 6.07 0.55
CA THR A 230 20.50 6.13 1.91
C THR A 230 19.96 4.97 2.75
N LEU A 231 18.64 4.80 2.83
CA LEU A 231 18.00 3.75 3.62
C LEU A 231 18.30 2.35 3.09
N ARG A 232 18.34 2.17 1.76
CA ARG A 232 18.74 0.91 1.13
C ARG A 232 20.18 0.56 1.46
N THR A 233 21.08 1.53 1.44
CA THR A 233 22.50 1.33 1.75
C THR A 233 22.68 0.99 3.22
N LEU A 234 22.08 1.75 4.13
CA LEU A 234 22.08 1.46 5.57
C LEU A 234 21.56 0.04 5.83
N LYS A 235 20.41 -0.33 5.27
CA LYS A 235 19.84 -1.67 5.43
C LYS A 235 20.76 -2.81 4.95
N LYS A 236 21.51 -2.59 3.86
CA LYS A 236 22.34 -3.63 3.22
C LYS A 236 23.78 -3.69 3.74
N ARG A 237 24.29 -2.59 4.30
CA ARG A 237 25.71 -2.44 4.64
C ARG A 237 25.95 -2.26 6.14
N THR A 238 24.91 -2.00 6.94
CA THR A 238 25.05 -1.77 8.38
C THR A 238 23.90 -2.41 9.17
N ASP A 239 24.11 -2.55 10.47
CA ASP A 239 23.08 -2.97 11.44
C ASP A 239 22.35 -1.78 12.08
N PHE A 240 22.57 -0.55 11.57
CA PHE A 240 22.03 0.67 12.17
C PHE A 240 20.50 0.68 12.27
N LEU A 241 19.85 0.07 11.27
CA LEU A 241 18.39 -0.06 11.17
C LEU A 241 17.86 -1.35 11.81
N ASP A 242 18.73 -2.17 12.41
CA ASP A 242 18.31 -3.36 13.14
C ASP A 242 17.76 -2.97 14.50
N VAL A 243 16.66 -3.61 14.86
CA VAL A 243 15.94 -3.34 16.10
C VAL A 243 15.78 -4.66 16.82
N SER A 244 16.54 -4.83 17.90
CA SER A 244 16.48 -6.03 18.75
C SER A 244 15.04 -6.29 19.20
N GLY A 245 14.57 -7.52 19.01
CA GLY A 245 13.19 -7.89 19.34
C GLY A 245 12.16 -7.59 18.26
N ARG A 246 12.54 -7.27 17.02
CA ARG A 246 11.63 -6.95 15.89
C ARG A 246 12.14 -7.40 14.52
#